data_AF-A0A371IQ45-F1
#
_entry.id   AF-A0A371IQ45-F1
#
_cell.length_a   1.000
_cell.length_b   1.000
_cell.length_c   1.000
_cell.angle_alpha   90.00
_cell.angle_beta   90.00
_cell.angle_gamma   90.00
#
_symmetry.space_group_name_H-M   'P 1'
#
loop_
_entity.id
_entity.type
_entity.pdbx_description
1 polymer ?
#
loop_
_entity_poly.entity_id
_entity_poly.type
_entity_poly.pdbx_seq_one_letter_code
_entity_poly.pdbx_strand_id
1 'polypeptide(L)' 'MKSKNLDRELKLKVTCTNGKIIEGTYESYTQALDNEPEIASIGIKTKDINYELYENEIESLEVI' A
#
# COMPACT_ATOMS: atom_id res chain seq x y z
N MET A 1 0.87 -4.39 27.24
CA MET A 1 0.03 -3.70 26.24
C MET A 1 -0.23 -4.68 25.11
N LYS A 2 -1.50 -5.02 24.84
CA LYS A 2 -1.85 -5.93 23.74
C LYS A 2 -1.61 -5.17 22.44
N SER A 3 -0.55 -5.50 21.71
CA SER A 3 -0.39 -5.02 20.34
C SER A 3 -1.64 -5.41 19.57
N LYS A 4 -2.37 -4.40 19.07
CA LYS A 4 -3.41 -4.62 18.06
C LYS A 4 -2.70 -5.35 16.93
N ASN A 5 -2.98 -6.65 16.77
CA ASN A 5 -2.74 -7.32 15.52
C ASN A 5 -3.57 -6.52 14.50
N LEU A 6 -2.95 -5.58 13.79
CA LEU A 6 -3.51 -5.12 12.52
C LEU A 6 -3.57 -6.39 11.69
N ASP A 7 -4.80 -6.85 11.47
CA ASP A 7 -5.11 -8.11 10.82
C ASP A 7 -4.18 -8.28 9.62
N ARG A 8 -3.42 -9.39 9.60
CA ARG A 8 -2.51 -9.77 8.50
C ARG A 8 -3.26 -10.03 7.17
N GLU A 9 -4.51 -9.61 7.10
CA GLU A 9 -5.44 -9.76 5.99
C GLU A 9 -6.15 -8.44 5.64
N LEU A 10 -5.64 -7.27 6.08
CA LEU A 10 -6.21 -5.97 5.73
C LEU A 10 -6.30 -5.85 4.20
N LYS A 11 -7.51 -5.83 3.66
CA LYS A 11 -7.73 -5.65 2.23
C LYS A 11 -7.85 -4.17 1.93
N LEU A 12 -7.17 -3.78 0.86
CA LEU A 12 -7.14 -2.43 0.38
C LEU A 12 -7.60 -2.40 -1.06
N LYS A 13 -8.37 -1.37 -1.39
CA LYS A 13 -8.59 -0.91 -2.75
C LYS A 13 -7.78 0.37 -2.93
N VAL A 14 -6.89 0.34 -3.91
CA VAL A 14 -5.99 1.44 -4.26
C VAL A 14 -6.41 1.99 -5.61
N THR A 15 -6.73 3.29 -5.66
CA THR A 15 -6.94 4.01 -6.91
C THR A 15 -5.63 4.73 -7.25
N CYS A 16 -5.02 4.39 -8.39
CA CYS A 16 -3.80 5.01 -8.86
C CYS A 16 -4.10 6.27 -9.70
N THR A 17 -3.16 7.21 -9.74
CA THR A 17 -3.29 8.48 -10.48
C THR A 17 -3.46 8.32 -12.00
N ASN A 18 -3.11 7.14 -12.53
CA ASN A 18 -3.34 6.77 -13.94
C ASN A 18 -4.73 6.14 -14.20
N GLY A 19 -5.61 6.10 -13.19
CA GLY A 19 -6.94 5.49 -13.26
C GLY A 19 -6.96 3.98 -13.05
N LYS A 20 -5.81 3.33 -12.80
CA LYS A 20 -5.76 1.89 -12.46
C LYS A 20 -6.31 1.67 -11.06
N ILE A 21 -7.12 0.63 -10.89
CA ILE A 21 -7.60 0.18 -9.58
C ILE A 21 -6.91 -1.15 -9.24
N ILE A 22 -6.33 -1.23 -8.04
CA ILE A 22 -5.68 -2.43 -7.53
C ILE A 22 -6.37 -2.82 -6.22
N GLU A 23 -6.85 -4.06 -6.14
CA GLU A 23 -7.43 -4.63 -4.93
C GLU A 23 -6.57 -5.80 -4.45
N GLY A 24 -6.19 -5.78 -3.18
CA GLY A 24 -5.34 -6.82 -2.62
C GLY A 24 -5.15 -6.70 -1.12
N THR A 25 -4.36 -7.60 -0.57
CA THR A 25 -4.02 -7.60 0.85
C THR A 25 -2.81 -6.69 1.07
N TYR A 26 -2.88 -5.82 2.06
CA TYR A 26 -1.73 -5.07 2.56
C TYR A 26 -0.60 -6.02 2.93
N GLU A 27 0.60 -5.76 2.40
CA GLU A 27 1.79 -6.58 2.63
C GLU A 27 2.85 -5.84 3.43
N SER A 28 3.16 -4.59 3.05
CA SER A 28 4.25 -3.82 3.65
C SER A 28 4.06 -2.31 3.49
N TYR A 29 4.80 -1.54 4.26
CA TYR A 29 4.95 -0.10 4.11
C TYR A 29 6.43 0.26 4.24
N THR A 30 6.92 1.05 3.30
CA THR A 30 8.28 1.60 3.31
C THR A 30 8.16 3.11 3.48
N GLN A 31 8.69 3.64 4.57
CA GLN A 31 8.74 5.08 4.81
C GLN A 31 9.85 5.74 3.99
N ALA A 32 9.64 6.98 3.55
CA ALA A 32 10.71 7.81 3.01
C ALA A 32 11.71 8.16 4.12
N LEU A 33 12.99 8.28 3.76
CA LEU A 33 14.04 8.76 4.66
C LEU A 33 14.18 10.28 4.56
N ASP A 34 14.26 10.95 5.71
CA ASP A 34 14.49 12.39 5.77
C ASP A 34 15.83 12.75 5.10
N ASN A 35 15.78 13.67 4.14
CA ASN A 35 16.89 14.21 3.34
C ASN A 35 17.39 13.33 2.18
N GLU A 36 16.76 12.20 1.90
CA GLU A 36 16.98 11.44 0.65
C GLU A 36 15.81 11.67 -0.32
N PRO A 37 16.02 11.59 -1.64
CA PRO A 37 14.96 11.73 -2.64
C PRO A 37 14.05 10.47 -2.74
N GLU A 38 13.84 9.77 -1.62
CA GLU A 38 13.02 8.56 -1.56
C GLU A 38 11.54 8.89 -1.39
N ILE A 39 10.68 8.13 -2.07
CA ILE A 39 9.23 8.28 -1.98
C ILE A 39 8.70 7.09 -1.18
N ALA A 40 7.81 7.32 -0.21
CA ALA A 40 7.20 6.25 0.56
C ALA A 40 6.40 5.31 -0.36
N SER A 41 6.35 4.02 0.00
CA SER A 41 5.65 3.01 -0.79
C SER A 41 4.79 2.09 0.09
N ILE A 42 3.76 1.51 -0.54
CA ILE A 42 2.92 0.47 0.06
C ILE A 42 2.97 -0.80 -0.81
N GLY A 43 3.15 -1.94 -0.16
CA GLY A 43 3.10 -3.26 -0.77
C GLY A 43 1.67 -3.80 -0.76
N ILE A 44 1.15 -4.17 -1.93
CA ILE A 44 -0.16 -4.81 -2.11
C ILE A 44 0.01 -6.17 -2.76
N LYS A 45 -0.37 -7.21 -2.04
CA LYS A 45 -0.38 -8.60 -2.53
C LYS A 45 -1.72 -8.92 -3.20
N THR A 46 -1.68 -9.25 -4.48
CA THR A 46 -2.84 -9.80 -5.21
C THR A 46 -2.69 -11.31 -5.41
N LYS A 47 -3.64 -11.94 -6.11
CA LYS A 47 -3.55 -13.37 -6.43
C LYS A 47 -2.42 -13.69 -7.42
N ASP A 48 -2.15 -12.76 -8.34
CA ASP A 48 -1.27 -13.00 -9.49
C ASP A 48 0.10 -12.36 -9.29
N ILE A 49 0.14 -11.13 -8.78
CA ILE A 49 1.38 -10.36 -8.59
C ILE A 49 1.35 -9.52 -7.31
N ASN A 50 2.53 -9.23 -6.77
CA ASN A 50 2.70 -8.25 -5.71
C ASN A 50 3.05 -6.90 -6.34
N TYR A 51 2.41 -5.85 -5.87
CA TYR A 51 2.66 -4.49 -6.27
C TYR A 51 3.40 -3.75 -5.17
N GLU A 52 4.38 -2.94 -5.56
CA GLU A 52 4.88 -1.84 -4.75
C GLU A 52 4.39 -0.56 -5.42
N LEU A 53 3.59 0.23 -4.69
CA LEU A 53 2.99 1.46 -5.18
C LEU A 53 3.57 2.63 -4.41
N TYR A 54 4.16 3.58 -5.12
CA TYR A 54 4.70 4.79 -4.50
C TYR A 54 3.59 5.79 -4.18
N GLU A 55 3.77 6.59 -3.12
CA GLU A 55 2.77 7.56 -2.66
C GLU A 55 2.29 8.50 -3.79
N ASN A 56 3.19 8.93 -4.66
CA ASN A 56 2.89 9.80 -5.80
C ASN A 56 2.14 9.10 -6.95
N GLU A 57 2.04 7.77 -6.93
CA GLU A 57 1.26 6.97 -7.87
C GLU A 57 -0.16 6.70 -7.36
N ILE A 58 -0.44 7.05 -6.10
CA ILE A 58 -1.69 6.73 -5.41
C ILE A 58 -2.56 8.00 -5.30
N GLU A 59 -3.80 7.87 -5.76
CA GLU A 59 -4.82 8.91 -5.60
C GLU A 59 -5.65 8.70 -4.32
N SER A 60 -6.03 7.44 -4.03
CA SER A 60 -6.77 7.11 -2.81
C SER A 60 -6.56 5.67 -2.34
N LEU A 61 -6.76 5.46 -1.03
CA LEU A 61 -6.73 4.16 -0.36
C LEU A 61 -8.03 3.94 0.44
N GLU A 62 -8.67 2.80 0.23
CA GLU A 62 -9.90 2.40 0.92
C GLU A 62 -9.70 1.02 1.56
N VAL A 63 -10.15 0.85 2.81
CA VAL A 63 -10.22 -0.46 3.48
C VAL A 63 -11.52 -1.14 3.09
N ILE A 64 -11.47 -2.41 2.69
CA ILE A 64 -12.63 -3.19 2.19
C ILE A 64 -12.81 -4.54 2.89
#